data_AF-A0A672S157-F1
#
_entry.id   AF-A0A672S157-F1
#
_cell.length_a   1.000
_cell.length_b   1.000
_cell.length_c   1.000
_cell.angle_alpha   90.00
_cell.angle_beta   90.00
_cell.angle_gamma   90.00
#
_symmetry.space_group_name_H-M   'P 1'
#
loop_
_entity.id
_entity.type
_entity.pdbx_description
1 polymer ?
#
loop_
_entity_poly.entity_id
_entity_poly.type
_entity_poly.pdbx_seq_one_letter_code
_entity_poly.pdbx_strand_id
1 'polypeptide(L)'
;VKPVTLFFVLTLTGDTTTLQVLLSAGRDCLIAGDTCSSDETCSPRLRTLRQCVAGNGSMKLGPGARSQCANAVSALLSSPLHGCQCRRGMKREKNCLSIYWSLHQSGLNLVENYPYEAIEKGYDFVRLASITADSELGMTTVNRCLDAAKACNVDDVCQKLRTEYVSTCIKPSTKSGLCNRSRCNKALRRFFDRVPPEYTHELLFCPCSDMACSERRRQTIVPSCSYEGEDKPSCLSQMRICKADYVCRSRLAQFQYDCQPEEQSATGCKQGNYAACLIAYTGLIGSPITPNYVDNSTSNVSPWCSCSASGNLKDQCTDVHRRCAEDQTVSLPLSNDRTFQKSPRLSLVACVLILHLSRTRTYF
;
A
#
# COMPACT_ATOMS: atom_id res chain seq x y z
N VAL A 1 14.56 -51.41 12.05
CA VAL A 1 15.14 -51.07 10.73
C VAL A 1 14.98 -49.57 10.54
N LYS A 2 16.09 -48.87 10.23
CA LYS A 2 16.35 -47.47 10.57
C LYS A 2 15.55 -46.43 9.74
N PRO A 3 15.29 -45.22 10.30
CA PRO A 3 14.60 -44.08 9.66
C PRO A 3 15.33 -43.49 8.43
N VAL A 4 16.52 -43.98 8.12
CA VAL A 4 17.30 -43.61 6.93
C VAL A 4 16.65 -44.16 5.65
N THR A 5 15.90 -45.26 5.73
CA THR A 5 15.33 -45.94 4.55
C THR A 5 14.12 -45.18 3.98
N LEU A 6 13.36 -44.48 4.81
CA LEU A 6 12.20 -43.68 4.34
C LEU A 6 12.65 -42.38 3.64
N PHE A 7 13.80 -41.84 4.03
CA PHE A 7 14.42 -40.68 3.37
C PHE A 7 14.94 -41.01 1.96
N PHE A 8 15.37 -42.26 1.73
CA PHE A 8 15.93 -42.67 0.43
C PHE A 8 14.88 -43.08 -0.61
N VAL A 9 13.65 -43.39 -0.21
CA VAL A 9 12.59 -43.75 -1.18
C VAL A 9 11.92 -42.49 -1.76
N LEU A 10 11.89 -41.38 -1.01
CA LEU A 10 11.33 -40.10 -1.47
C LEU A 10 12.26 -39.31 -2.40
N THR A 11 13.56 -39.64 -2.47
CA THR A 11 14.51 -38.95 -3.35
C THR A 11 14.52 -39.47 -4.80
N LEU A 12 13.76 -40.53 -5.11
CA LEU A 12 13.70 -41.12 -6.45
C LEU A 12 12.50 -40.67 -7.30
N THR A 13 11.55 -39.93 -6.72
CA THR A 13 10.48 -39.26 -7.47
C THR A 13 10.72 -37.75 -7.38
N GLY A 14 11.26 -37.18 -8.45
CA GLY A 14 11.73 -35.79 -8.53
C GLY A 14 10.64 -34.73 -8.40
N ASP A 15 10.10 -34.57 -7.20
CA ASP A 15 9.11 -33.54 -6.82
C ASP A 15 9.63 -32.70 -5.64
N THR A 16 10.84 -32.15 -5.78
CA THR A 16 11.35 -31.12 -4.86
C THR A 16 10.68 -29.77 -5.08
N THR A 17 10.04 -29.57 -6.24
CA THR A 17 9.32 -28.34 -6.61
C THR A 17 7.99 -28.21 -5.87
N THR A 18 7.25 -29.29 -5.63
CA THR A 18 5.96 -29.26 -4.93
C THR A 18 6.12 -29.03 -3.43
N LEU A 19 7.14 -29.60 -2.79
CA LEU A 19 7.41 -29.39 -1.37
C LEU A 19 7.91 -27.96 -1.09
N GLN A 20 8.70 -27.39 -2.00
CA GLN A 20 9.16 -26.00 -1.88
C GLN A 20 8.03 -25.00 -2.22
N VAL A 21 7.10 -25.33 -3.13
CA VAL A 21 5.87 -24.53 -3.36
C VAL A 21 4.90 -24.61 -2.17
N LEU A 22 4.81 -25.75 -1.49
CA LEU A 22 3.98 -25.92 -0.28
C LEU A 22 4.56 -25.27 0.98
N LEU A 23 5.89 -25.10 1.04
CA LEU A 23 6.59 -24.48 2.17
C LEU A 23 6.83 -22.96 1.99
N SER A 24 6.81 -22.45 0.75
CA SER A 24 7.10 -21.03 0.44
C SER A 24 5.86 -20.19 0.11
N ALA A 25 4.70 -20.81 -0.11
CA ALA A 25 3.45 -20.07 -0.17
C ALA A 25 3.09 -19.62 1.26
N GLY A 26 3.35 -18.35 1.58
CA GLY A 26 2.78 -17.71 2.77
C GLY A 26 1.31 -18.11 2.86
N ARG A 27 0.93 -18.80 3.93
CA ARG A 27 -0.39 -19.45 3.99
C ARG A 27 -1.46 -18.38 3.90
N ASP A 28 -2.31 -18.43 2.87
CA ASP A 28 -3.48 -17.55 2.76
C ASP A 28 -4.31 -17.67 4.05
N CYS A 29 -4.60 -16.56 4.72
CA CYS A 29 -5.35 -16.59 5.98
C CYS A 29 -6.74 -17.25 5.85
N LEU A 30 -7.33 -17.29 4.65
CA LEU A 30 -8.56 -18.06 4.40
C LEU A 30 -8.31 -19.56 4.53
N ILE A 31 -7.27 -20.08 3.87
CA ILE A 31 -6.93 -21.50 3.90
C ILE A 31 -6.50 -21.92 5.30
N ALA A 32 -5.67 -21.10 5.95
CA ALA A 32 -5.25 -21.33 7.34
C ALA A 32 -6.44 -21.29 8.30
N GLY A 33 -7.39 -20.37 8.08
CA GLY A 33 -8.62 -20.26 8.86
C GLY A 33 -9.56 -21.45 8.69
N ASP A 34 -9.72 -21.94 7.47
CA ASP A 34 -10.53 -23.13 7.19
C ASP A 34 -9.88 -24.38 7.80
N THR A 35 -8.56 -24.53 7.65
CA THR A 35 -7.78 -25.64 8.25
C THR A 35 -7.92 -25.65 9.78
N CYS A 36 -7.76 -24.50 10.44
CA CYS A 36 -7.93 -24.39 11.89
C CYS A 36 -9.39 -24.64 12.32
N SER A 37 -10.36 -24.26 11.49
CA SER A 37 -11.78 -24.44 11.80
C SER A 37 -12.19 -25.93 11.75
N SER A 38 -11.51 -26.73 10.92
CA SER A 38 -11.67 -28.19 10.83
C SER A 38 -10.87 -28.98 11.87
N ASP A 39 -9.91 -28.36 12.55
CA ASP A 39 -9.11 -29.01 13.60
C ASP A 39 -9.79 -28.91 14.97
N GLU A 40 -9.95 -30.05 15.66
CA GLU A 40 -10.64 -30.15 16.95
C GLU A 40 -9.97 -29.34 18.07
N THR A 41 -8.66 -29.12 17.98
CA THR A 41 -7.90 -28.37 19.00
C THR A 41 -7.87 -26.87 18.72
N CYS A 42 -7.80 -26.49 17.45
CA CYS A 42 -7.67 -25.11 16.98
C CYS A 42 -9.04 -24.40 16.89
N SER A 43 -10.06 -25.10 16.39
CA SER A 43 -11.43 -24.59 16.19
C SER A 43 -12.02 -23.91 17.44
N PRO A 44 -11.97 -24.49 18.66
CA PRO A 44 -12.49 -23.81 19.85
C PRO A 44 -11.72 -22.52 20.18
N ARG A 45 -10.39 -22.51 20.01
CA ARG A 45 -9.56 -21.32 20.28
C ARG A 45 -9.87 -20.19 19.28
N LEU A 46 -10.03 -20.55 18.00
CA LEU A 46 -10.43 -19.60 16.96
C LEU A 46 -11.84 -19.02 17.22
N ARG A 47 -12.78 -19.84 17.69
CA ARG A 47 -14.12 -19.37 18.11
C ARG A 47 -14.03 -18.39 19.28
N THR A 48 -13.25 -18.71 20.31
CA THR A 48 -12.99 -17.78 21.44
C THR A 48 -12.37 -16.48 20.96
N LEU A 49 -11.37 -16.52 20.07
CA LEU A 49 -10.73 -15.32 19.54
C LEU A 49 -11.72 -14.41 18.80
N ARG A 50 -12.61 -14.98 17.97
CA ARG A 50 -13.66 -14.20 17.29
C ARG A 50 -14.60 -13.51 18.27
N GLN A 51 -14.92 -14.16 19.39
CA GLN A 51 -15.68 -13.54 20.47
C GLN A 51 -14.90 -12.42 21.15
N CYS A 52 -13.58 -12.55 21.33
CA CYS A 52 -12.75 -11.51 21.92
C CYS A 52 -12.69 -10.21 21.10
N VAL A 53 -12.69 -10.33 19.77
CA VAL A 53 -12.49 -9.20 18.84
C VAL A 53 -13.80 -8.55 18.40
N ALA A 54 -14.92 -9.26 18.48
CA ALA A 54 -16.24 -8.67 18.22
C ALA A 54 -16.54 -7.56 19.26
N GLY A 55 -16.89 -6.35 18.82
CA GLY A 55 -17.19 -5.22 19.71
C GLY A 55 -18.25 -5.60 20.76
N ASN A 56 -17.87 -5.52 22.04
CA ASN A 56 -18.57 -6.01 23.26
C ASN A 56 -18.45 -7.51 23.60
N GLY A 57 -17.63 -8.29 22.89
CA GLY A 57 -17.54 -9.73 23.14
C GLY A 57 -16.74 -10.12 24.38
N SER A 58 -15.86 -9.25 24.89
CA SER A 58 -15.29 -9.38 26.24
C SER A 58 -16.35 -9.32 27.34
N MET A 59 -17.49 -8.67 27.12
CA MET A 59 -18.61 -8.68 28.06
C MET A 59 -19.40 -10.01 28.02
N LYS A 60 -19.37 -10.75 26.90
CA LYS A 60 -20.04 -12.06 26.75
C LYS A 60 -19.27 -13.21 27.38
N LEU A 61 -17.96 -13.04 27.60
CA LEU A 61 -17.05 -14.07 28.16
C LEU A 61 -17.00 -14.04 29.70
N GLY A 62 -17.71 -13.12 30.35
CA GLY A 62 -17.81 -13.02 31.81
C GLY A 62 -16.52 -12.58 32.52
N PRO A 63 -16.43 -12.73 33.86
CA PRO A 63 -15.22 -12.44 34.62
C PRO A 63 -14.06 -13.34 34.14
N GLY A 64 -12.94 -12.74 33.72
CA GLY A 64 -11.81 -13.48 33.14
C GLY A 64 -11.79 -13.54 31.62
N ALA A 65 -12.68 -12.82 30.92
CA ALA A 65 -12.64 -12.69 29.46
C ALA A 65 -11.25 -12.35 28.91
N ARG A 66 -10.53 -11.42 29.56
CA ARG A 66 -9.19 -10.99 29.12
C ARG A 66 -8.16 -12.13 29.14
N SER A 67 -8.18 -13.00 30.15
CA SER A 67 -7.26 -14.14 30.23
C SER A 67 -7.66 -15.24 29.25
N GLN A 68 -8.96 -15.49 29.06
CA GLN A 68 -9.45 -16.43 28.05
C GLN A 68 -9.04 -16.00 26.63
N CYS A 69 -9.12 -14.69 26.34
CA CYS A 69 -8.66 -14.13 25.08
C CYS A 69 -7.15 -14.27 24.90
N ALA A 70 -6.35 -13.90 25.91
CA ALA A 70 -4.90 -14.04 25.85
C ALA A 70 -4.47 -15.51 25.63
N ASN A 71 -5.12 -16.45 26.33
CA ASN A 71 -4.85 -17.89 26.18
C ASN A 71 -5.24 -18.41 24.80
N ALA A 72 -6.37 -17.96 24.25
CA ALA A 72 -6.80 -18.32 22.91
C ALA A 72 -5.79 -17.83 21.86
N VAL A 73 -5.28 -16.60 22.00
CA VAL A 73 -4.27 -16.03 21.10
C VAL A 73 -2.98 -16.83 21.17
N SER A 74 -2.46 -17.06 22.37
CA SER A 74 -1.21 -17.81 22.56
C SER A 74 -1.27 -19.21 21.93
N ALA A 75 -2.39 -19.92 22.09
CA ALA A 75 -2.60 -21.23 21.46
C ALA A 75 -2.73 -21.16 19.92
N LEU A 76 -3.16 -20.02 19.37
CA LEU A 76 -3.26 -19.85 17.92
C LEU A 76 -1.93 -19.40 17.29
N LEU A 77 -0.98 -18.87 18.05
CA LEU A 77 0.37 -18.55 17.56
C LEU A 77 1.16 -19.82 17.18
N SER A 78 0.86 -20.97 17.78
CA SER A 78 1.46 -22.25 17.40
C SER A 78 0.69 -22.96 16.28
N SER A 79 -0.34 -22.34 15.72
CA SER A 79 -1.19 -22.91 14.67
C SER A 79 -0.82 -22.41 13.26
N PRO A 80 -1.31 -23.04 12.18
CA PRO A 80 -1.11 -22.57 10.80
C PRO A 80 -1.59 -21.15 10.50
N LEU A 81 -2.38 -20.56 11.39
CA LEU A 81 -2.85 -19.17 11.30
C LEU A 81 -1.77 -18.14 11.59
N HIS A 82 -0.71 -18.53 12.31
CA HIS A 82 0.41 -17.64 12.58
C HIS A 82 1.22 -17.39 11.30
N GLY A 83 1.54 -16.12 11.02
CA GLY A 83 2.25 -15.71 9.81
C GLY A 83 1.44 -15.88 8.52
N CYS A 84 0.12 -16.05 8.60
CA CYS A 84 -0.72 -16.07 7.40
C CYS A 84 -0.74 -14.68 6.76
N GLN A 85 -0.83 -14.62 5.43
CA GLN A 85 -0.89 -13.37 4.68
C GLN A 85 -2.09 -13.35 3.74
N CYS A 86 -2.41 -12.16 3.23
CA CYS A 86 -3.48 -11.94 2.29
C CYS A 86 -2.94 -11.37 0.98
N ARG A 87 -3.71 -11.54 -0.10
CA ARG A 87 -3.40 -10.93 -1.41
C ARG A 87 -4.33 -9.78 -1.72
N ARG A 88 -3.78 -8.69 -2.24
CA ARG A 88 -4.56 -7.56 -2.72
C ARG A 88 -5.48 -7.99 -3.87
N GLY A 89 -6.69 -7.44 -3.92
CA GLY A 89 -7.64 -7.71 -5.01
C GLY A 89 -8.26 -9.12 -5.06
N MET A 90 -8.00 -9.96 -4.04
CA MET A 90 -8.58 -11.29 -3.93
C MET A 90 -10.11 -11.22 -3.66
N LYS A 91 -10.87 -12.23 -4.12
CA LYS A 91 -12.35 -12.20 -4.08
C LYS A 91 -12.93 -12.04 -2.66
N ARG A 92 -12.25 -12.56 -1.63
CA ARG A 92 -12.65 -12.53 -0.22
C ARG A 92 -11.65 -11.75 0.65
N GLU A 93 -11.03 -10.70 0.11
CA GLU A 93 -9.99 -9.88 0.76
C GLU A 93 -10.40 -9.44 2.17
N LYS A 94 -11.59 -8.85 2.32
CA LYS A 94 -12.11 -8.41 3.62
C LYS A 94 -12.17 -9.54 4.66
N ASN A 95 -12.52 -10.76 4.24
CA ASN A 95 -12.59 -11.91 5.15
C ASN A 95 -11.19 -12.39 5.53
N CYS A 96 -10.26 -12.44 4.58
CA CYS A 96 -8.86 -12.78 4.83
C CYS A 96 -8.26 -11.83 5.87
N LEU A 97 -8.42 -10.52 5.65
CA LEU A 97 -7.94 -9.49 6.55
C LEU A 97 -8.61 -9.53 7.92
N SER A 98 -9.90 -9.88 7.99
CA SER A 98 -10.60 -10.05 9.26
C SER A 98 -9.99 -11.19 10.08
N ILE A 99 -9.57 -12.30 9.45
CA ILE A 99 -8.87 -13.40 10.13
C ILE A 99 -7.50 -12.91 10.62
N TYR A 100 -6.71 -12.27 9.76
CA TYR A 100 -5.40 -11.73 10.14
C TYR A 100 -5.49 -10.78 11.34
N TRP A 101 -6.35 -9.77 11.27
CA TRP A 101 -6.48 -8.76 12.31
C TRP A 101 -7.06 -9.32 13.61
N SER A 102 -7.80 -10.43 13.55
CA SER A 102 -8.29 -11.08 14.76
C SER A 102 -7.15 -11.58 15.64
N LEU A 103 -6.04 -12.02 15.06
CA LEU A 103 -4.85 -12.50 15.79
C LEU A 103 -3.98 -11.35 16.31
N HIS A 104 -3.92 -10.24 15.56
CA HIS A 104 -3.02 -9.12 15.83
C HIS A 104 -3.63 -8.03 16.72
N GLN A 105 -4.96 -7.95 16.84
CA GLN A 105 -5.64 -6.92 17.63
C GLN A 105 -5.70 -7.25 19.14
N SER A 106 -5.29 -8.45 19.53
CA SER A 106 -5.38 -8.99 20.90
C SER A 106 -4.15 -8.80 21.78
N GLY A 107 -3.19 -7.95 21.38
CA GLY A 107 -2.22 -7.34 22.31
C GLY A 107 -0.84 -7.97 22.38
N LEU A 108 -0.42 -8.77 21.40
CA LEU A 108 0.99 -9.08 21.20
C LEU A 108 1.48 -8.22 20.04
N ASN A 109 2.19 -7.13 20.38
CA ASN A 109 2.95 -6.30 19.44
C ASN A 109 4.14 -7.11 18.90
N LEU A 110 3.86 -8.22 18.21
CA LEU A 110 4.84 -8.87 17.36
C LEU A 110 4.91 -8.05 16.07
N VAL A 111 6.13 -7.64 15.76
CA VAL A 111 6.51 -6.79 14.63
C VAL A 111 6.25 -7.55 13.33
N GLU A 112 4.99 -7.62 12.91
CA GLU A 112 4.59 -8.12 11.60
C GLU A 112 3.90 -6.98 10.84
N ASN A 113 4.57 -6.53 9.78
CA ASN A 113 4.57 -5.14 9.32
C ASN A 113 3.27 -4.71 8.63
N TYR A 114 2.53 -5.63 8.00
CA TYR A 114 1.20 -5.45 7.42
C TYR A 114 0.69 -6.81 6.87
N PRO A 115 -0.63 -6.99 6.64
CA PRO A 115 -1.22 -8.30 6.32
C PRO A 115 -1.09 -8.80 4.88
N TYR A 116 -0.46 -8.03 3.99
CA TYR A 116 -0.37 -8.40 2.58
C TYR A 116 0.96 -9.09 2.27
N GLU A 117 0.91 -10.06 1.36
CA GLU A 117 2.11 -10.65 0.79
C GLU A 117 2.99 -9.56 0.14
N ALA A 118 4.29 -9.62 0.40
CA ALA A 118 5.25 -8.77 -0.30
C ALA A 118 5.26 -9.18 -1.78
N ILE A 119 5.17 -8.20 -2.67
CA ILE A 119 5.24 -8.48 -4.11
C ILE A 119 6.70 -8.76 -4.43
N GLU A 120 7.05 -10.03 -4.57
CA GLU A 120 8.41 -10.45 -4.93
C GLU A 120 8.77 -9.98 -6.34
N LYS A 121 9.79 -9.11 -6.42
CA LYS A 121 10.91 -9.06 -7.38
C LYS A 121 10.66 -9.30 -8.88
N GLY A 122 9.43 -9.19 -9.37
CA GLY A 122 9.11 -9.24 -10.81
C GLY A 122 9.04 -7.85 -11.47
N TYR A 123 9.20 -6.78 -10.69
CA TYR A 123 9.25 -5.44 -11.24
C TYR A 123 10.64 -5.19 -11.81
N ASP A 124 10.75 -5.26 -13.13
CA ASP A 124 11.95 -4.81 -13.84
C ASP A 124 12.18 -3.33 -13.52
N PHE A 125 13.13 -3.08 -12.61
CA PHE A 125 13.67 -1.77 -12.26
C PHE A 125 14.01 -0.93 -13.51
N VAL A 126 14.27 -1.62 -14.62
CA VAL A 126 14.56 -1.10 -15.97
C VAL A 126 13.48 -0.14 -16.48
N ARG A 127 12.18 -0.37 -16.22
CA ARG A 127 11.11 0.50 -16.77
C ARG A 127 10.82 1.74 -15.91
N LEU A 128 11.07 1.69 -14.60
CA LEU A 128 11.04 2.91 -13.77
C LEU A 128 12.20 3.84 -14.12
N ALA A 129 13.36 3.30 -14.48
CA ALA A 129 14.46 4.10 -15.02
C ALA A 129 14.11 4.76 -16.37
N SER A 130 13.20 4.18 -17.17
CA SER A 130 12.69 4.81 -18.40
C SER A 130 11.80 6.03 -18.13
N ILE A 131 11.15 6.09 -16.96
CA ILE A 131 10.39 7.28 -16.52
C ILE A 131 11.34 8.45 -16.22
N THR A 132 12.58 8.17 -15.81
CA THR A 132 13.60 9.18 -15.48
C THR A 132 14.64 9.45 -16.57
N ALA A 133 14.88 8.54 -17.51
CA ALA A 133 16.05 8.60 -18.41
C ALA A 133 15.80 9.10 -19.84
N ASP A 134 14.56 9.19 -20.31
CA ASP A 134 14.30 9.34 -21.75
C ASP A 134 14.10 10.81 -22.18
N SER A 135 15.12 11.65 -21.99
CA SER A 135 15.10 13.07 -22.44
C SER A 135 16.25 13.47 -23.36
N GLU A 136 17.01 12.53 -23.92
CA GLU A 136 18.21 12.88 -24.70
C GLU A 136 18.06 12.93 -26.22
N LEU A 137 16.92 12.59 -26.85
CA LEU A 137 16.82 12.61 -28.31
C LEU A 137 15.55 13.32 -28.82
N GLY A 138 15.62 14.65 -28.91
CA GLY A 138 15.20 15.43 -30.09
C GLY A 138 13.81 15.21 -30.71
N MET A 139 12.76 14.88 -29.95
CA MET A 139 11.40 14.74 -30.50
C MET A 139 10.37 15.52 -29.66
N THR A 140 9.80 16.57 -30.25
CA THR A 140 8.59 17.34 -29.87
C THR A 140 8.08 17.17 -28.44
N THR A 141 8.12 18.19 -27.57
CA THR A 141 7.44 18.28 -26.24
C THR A 141 6.39 17.18 -25.96
N VAL A 142 6.83 15.98 -25.58
CA VAL A 142 5.95 14.81 -25.52
C VAL A 142 5.30 14.75 -24.14
N ASN A 143 3.97 14.87 -24.08
CA ASN A 143 3.22 14.72 -22.83
C ASN A 143 3.20 13.24 -22.41
N ARG A 144 4.06 12.86 -21.44
CA ARG A 144 4.19 11.47 -20.97
C ARG A 144 2.88 10.89 -20.41
N CYS A 145 2.04 11.71 -19.78
CA CYS A 145 0.72 11.28 -19.31
C CYS A 145 -0.24 10.94 -20.48
N LEU A 146 -0.10 11.63 -21.62
CA LEU A 146 -0.88 11.31 -22.81
C LEU A 146 -0.43 9.97 -23.42
N ASP A 147 0.86 9.68 -23.43
CA ASP A 147 1.36 8.40 -23.94
C ASP A 147 1.01 7.23 -23.04
N ALA A 148 1.08 7.40 -21.72
CA ALA A 148 0.55 6.43 -20.76
C ALA A 148 -0.95 6.15 -21.02
N ALA A 149 -1.71 7.20 -21.32
CA ALA A 149 -3.12 7.07 -21.67
C ALA A 149 -3.33 6.31 -22.99
N LYS A 150 -2.46 6.48 -24.00
CA LYS A 150 -2.49 5.71 -25.24
C LYS A 150 -2.12 4.24 -24.99
N ALA A 151 -1.06 3.98 -24.23
CA ALA A 151 -0.60 2.63 -23.90
C ALA A 151 -1.70 1.82 -23.20
N CYS A 152 -2.36 2.42 -22.20
CA CYS A 152 -3.51 1.80 -21.53
C CYS A 152 -4.71 1.56 -22.48
N ASN A 153 -4.90 2.40 -23.50
CA ASN A 153 -5.99 2.24 -24.45
C ASN A 153 -5.76 1.12 -25.46
N VAL A 154 -4.52 0.64 -25.62
CA VAL A 154 -4.16 -0.50 -26.47
C VAL A 154 -4.30 -1.82 -25.71
N ASP A 155 -4.07 -1.83 -24.40
CA ASP A 155 -4.27 -3.02 -23.56
C ASP A 155 -5.74 -3.23 -23.20
N ASP A 156 -6.29 -4.40 -23.53
CA ASP A 156 -7.71 -4.71 -23.34
C ASP A 156 -8.16 -4.63 -21.88
N VAL A 157 -7.32 -5.07 -20.94
CA VAL A 157 -7.67 -5.08 -19.51
C VAL A 157 -7.66 -3.67 -18.95
N CYS A 158 -6.61 -2.90 -19.25
CA CYS A 158 -6.45 -1.51 -18.84
C CYS A 158 -7.55 -0.64 -19.43
N GLN A 159 -7.77 -0.69 -20.75
CA GLN A 159 -8.79 0.09 -21.44
C GLN A 159 -10.18 -0.18 -20.86
N LYS A 160 -10.54 -1.45 -20.69
CA LYS A 160 -11.85 -1.87 -20.17
C LYS A 160 -12.07 -1.36 -18.75
N LEU A 161 -11.13 -1.62 -17.84
CA LEU A 161 -11.27 -1.21 -16.44
C LEU A 161 -11.19 0.32 -16.28
N ARG A 162 -10.40 1.00 -17.12
CA ARG A 162 -10.35 2.45 -17.19
C ARG A 162 -11.69 3.04 -17.56
N THR A 163 -12.28 2.53 -18.64
CA THR A 163 -13.60 2.95 -19.11
C THR A 163 -14.69 2.70 -18.06
N GLU A 164 -14.62 1.56 -17.36
CA GLU A 164 -15.52 1.21 -16.26
C GLU A 164 -15.48 2.23 -15.12
N TYR A 165 -14.30 2.56 -14.59
CA TYR A 165 -14.24 3.50 -13.46
C TYR A 165 -14.58 4.93 -13.90
N VAL A 166 -14.09 5.38 -15.05
CA VAL A 166 -14.36 6.75 -15.55
C VAL A 166 -15.86 6.96 -15.74
N SER A 167 -16.53 6.04 -16.44
CA SER A 167 -17.99 6.12 -16.64
C SER A 167 -18.77 6.05 -15.32
N THR A 168 -18.30 5.27 -14.34
CA THR A 168 -18.92 5.18 -13.02
C THR A 168 -18.77 6.47 -12.21
N CYS A 169 -17.63 7.14 -12.33
CA CYS A 169 -17.31 8.36 -11.57
C CYS A 169 -17.93 9.62 -12.16
N ILE A 170 -18.14 9.70 -13.48
CA ILE A 170 -18.74 10.86 -14.16
C ILE A 170 -20.27 10.79 -14.16
N LYS A 171 -20.86 9.59 -14.04
CA LYS A 171 -22.31 9.42 -14.09
C LYS A 171 -23.01 10.16 -12.92
N PRO A 172 -23.92 11.10 -13.21
CA PRO A 172 -24.67 11.81 -12.18
C PRO A 172 -25.43 10.85 -11.28
N SER A 173 -25.42 11.14 -9.98
CA SER A 173 -26.17 10.37 -8.98
C SER A 173 -27.49 11.06 -8.68
N THR A 174 -28.58 10.31 -8.77
CA THR A 174 -29.93 10.81 -8.45
C THR A 174 -30.11 11.24 -6.99
N LYS A 175 -29.16 10.92 -6.10
CA LYS A 175 -29.23 11.24 -4.66
C LYS A 175 -28.29 12.34 -4.20
N SER A 176 -27.23 12.65 -4.94
CA SER A 176 -26.12 13.52 -4.49
C SER A 176 -25.67 14.53 -5.55
N GLY A 177 -26.37 14.64 -6.68
CA GLY A 177 -26.13 15.62 -7.74
C GLY A 177 -24.88 15.38 -8.59
N LEU A 178 -23.73 15.15 -7.95
CA LEU A 178 -22.41 15.05 -8.60
C LEU A 178 -22.10 13.64 -9.09
N CYS A 179 -22.02 12.64 -8.19
CA CYS A 179 -21.73 11.25 -8.56
C CYS A 179 -22.05 10.25 -7.41
N ASN A 180 -22.02 8.95 -7.71
CA ASN A 180 -22.08 7.91 -6.68
C ASN A 180 -20.66 7.54 -6.21
N ARG A 181 -20.14 8.28 -5.23
CA ARG A 181 -18.76 8.15 -4.73
C ARG A 181 -18.40 6.74 -4.27
N SER A 182 -19.32 6.01 -3.63
CA SER A 182 -19.08 4.63 -3.19
C SER A 182 -18.85 3.67 -4.37
N ARG A 183 -19.65 3.79 -5.44
CA ARG A 183 -19.46 3.00 -6.67
C ARG A 183 -18.19 3.41 -7.40
N CYS A 184 -17.91 4.71 -7.51
CA CYS A 184 -16.67 5.23 -8.10
C CYS A 184 -15.42 4.68 -7.39
N ASN A 185 -15.36 4.79 -6.06
CA ASN A 185 -14.26 4.28 -5.25
C ASN A 185 -14.11 2.76 -5.36
N LYS A 186 -15.22 2.01 -5.48
CA LYS A 186 -15.16 0.56 -5.72
C LYS A 186 -14.56 0.22 -7.09
N ALA A 187 -14.92 0.96 -8.13
CA ALA A 187 -14.38 0.79 -9.48
C ALA A 187 -12.89 1.19 -9.55
N LEU A 188 -12.50 2.28 -8.89
CA LEU A 188 -11.09 2.70 -8.76
C LEU A 188 -10.24 1.64 -8.08
N ARG A 189 -10.69 1.10 -6.93
CA ARG A 189 -9.97 -0.02 -6.28
C ARG A 189 -9.79 -1.20 -7.21
N ARG A 190 -10.84 -1.56 -7.95
CA ARG A 190 -10.78 -2.64 -8.94
C ARG A 190 -9.76 -2.35 -10.05
N PHE A 191 -9.68 -1.12 -10.54
CA PHE A 191 -8.69 -0.72 -11.55
C PHE A 191 -7.26 -0.90 -11.02
N PHE A 192 -6.92 -0.28 -9.89
CA PHE A 192 -5.56 -0.36 -9.32
C PHE A 192 -5.19 -1.75 -8.76
N ASP A 193 -6.15 -2.61 -8.44
CA ASP A 193 -5.88 -3.98 -7.99
C ASP A 193 -5.77 -5.00 -9.14
N ARG A 194 -6.24 -4.68 -10.35
CA ARG A 194 -6.33 -5.63 -11.48
C ARG A 194 -5.52 -5.24 -12.70
N VAL A 195 -5.31 -3.95 -12.92
CA VAL A 195 -4.47 -3.48 -14.01
C VAL A 195 -3.02 -3.59 -13.57
N PRO A 196 -2.13 -4.17 -14.41
CA PRO A 196 -0.72 -4.26 -14.10
C PRO A 196 -0.11 -2.89 -13.77
N PRO A 197 0.80 -2.77 -12.78
CA PRO A 197 1.21 -1.46 -12.31
C PRO A 197 2.04 -0.68 -13.34
N GLU A 198 2.55 -1.32 -14.41
CA GLU A 198 3.26 -0.66 -15.50
C GLU A 198 2.36 0.33 -16.25
N TYR A 199 1.06 0.07 -16.31
CA TYR A 199 0.09 1.03 -16.85
C TYR A 199 -0.39 2.01 -15.78
N THR A 200 -0.71 1.52 -14.57
CA THR A 200 -1.31 2.39 -13.54
C THR A 200 -0.31 3.41 -12.99
N HIS A 201 0.96 3.04 -12.85
CA HIS A 201 2.03 3.95 -12.42
C HIS A 201 2.35 4.97 -13.51
N GLU A 202 2.43 4.57 -14.78
CA GLU A 202 2.65 5.51 -15.89
C GLU A 202 1.50 6.53 -16.01
N LEU A 203 0.25 6.13 -15.73
CA LEU A 203 -0.91 7.04 -15.74
C LEU A 203 -0.94 8.02 -14.56
N LEU A 204 -0.49 7.59 -13.38
CA LEU A 204 -0.63 8.36 -12.14
C LEU A 204 0.61 9.18 -11.77
N PHE A 205 1.79 8.69 -12.15
CA PHE A 205 3.09 9.24 -11.77
C PHE A 205 3.90 9.75 -12.97
N CYS A 206 3.27 9.95 -14.12
CA CYS A 206 3.92 10.56 -15.29
C CYS A 206 4.57 11.91 -14.93
N PRO A 207 5.82 12.16 -15.36
CA PRO A 207 6.47 13.44 -15.19
C PRO A 207 5.84 14.48 -16.13
N CYS A 208 5.76 15.72 -15.66
CA CYS A 208 5.14 16.82 -16.39
C CYS A 208 6.04 18.06 -16.42
N SER A 209 6.05 18.73 -17.57
CA SER A 209 6.78 19.99 -17.81
C SER A 209 5.85 21.21 -17.93
N ASP A 210 4.54 20.99 -18.03
CA ASP A 210 3.54 22.05 -18.19
C ASP A 210 2.27 21.77 -17.36
N MET A 211 1.46 22.81 -17.17
CA MET A 211 0.22 22.72 -16.37
C MET A 211 -0.84 21.80 -17.01
N ALA A 212 -0.86 21.65 -18.34
CA ALA A 212 -1.82 20.81 -19.02
C ALA A 212 -1.57 19.31 -18.74
N CYS A 213 -0.31 18.91 -18.73
CA CYS A 213 0.14 17.59 -18.28
C CYS A 213 -0.17 17.39 -16.80
N SER A 214 0.18 18.34 -15.94
CA SER A 214 -0.07 18.22 -14.50
C SER A 214 -1.56 18.11 -14.18
N GLU A 215 -2.42 18.85 -14.90
CA GLU A 215 -3.87 18.72 -14.75
C GLU A 215 -4.37 17.36 -15.25
N ARG A 216 -3.86 16.85 -16.38
CA ARG A 216 -4.17 15.49 -16.84
C ARG A 216 -3.82 14.44 -15.78
N ARG A 217 -2.66 14.58 -15.14
CA ARG A 217 -2.18 13.71 -14.06
C ARG A 217 -3.10 13.79 -12.84
N ARG A 218 -3.49 15.00 -12.41
CA ARG A 218 -4.43 15.22 -11.29
C ARG A 218 -5.82 14.64 -11.58
N GLN A 219 -6.26 14.67 -12.83
CA GLN A 219 -7.56 14.17 -13.28
C GLN A 219 -7.63 12.64 -13.43
N THR A 220 -6.51 11.91 -13.31
CA THR A 220 -6.44 10.45 -13.52
C THR A 220 -7.49 9.67 -12.71
N ILE A 221 -7.78 10.10 -11.48
CA ILE A 221 -8.75 9.45 -10.57
C ILE A 221 -10.12 10.14 -10.51
N VAL A 222 -10.40 11.13 -11.38
CA VAL A 222 -11.65 11.92 -11.39
C VAL A 222 -11.90 12.59 -10.02
N PRO A 223 -11.06 13.56 -9.62
CA PRO A 223 -11.06 14.11 -8.27
C PRO A 223 -12.39 14.73 -7.84
N SER A 224 -13.15 15.33 -8.76
CA SER A 224 -14.48 15.91 -8.50
C SER A 224 -15.49 14.92 -7.91
N CYS A 225 -15.24 13.61 -8.05
CA CYS A 225 -16.08 12.55 -7.48
C CYS A 225 -15.36 11.74 -6.39
N SER A 226 -14.12 11.32 -6.65
CA SER A 226 -13.40 10.35 -5.81
C SER A 226 -12.64 10.99 -4.65
N TYR A 227 -12.24 12.26 -4.79
CA TYR A 227 -11.31 12.96 -3.91
C TYR A 227 -11.95 14.17 -3.23
N GLU A 228 -12.41 15.14 -4.00
CA GLU A 228 -13.02 16.40 -3.55
C GLU A 228 -14.38 16.14 -2.91
N GLY A 229 -14.77 17.00 -1.98
CA GLY A 229 -16.07 17.02 -1.32
C GLY A 229 -16.40 18.45 -0.91
N GLU A 230 -17.66 18.72 -0.57
CA GLU A 230 -18.10 20.08 -0.21
C GLU A 230 -17.27 20.67 0.93
N ASP A 231 -17.03 19.88 1.98
CA ASP A 231 -16.18 20.25 3.10
C ASP A 231 -14.92 19.39 3.20
N LYS A 232 -13.86 19.94 3.81
CA LYS A 232 -12.66 19.19 4.21
C LYS A 232 -12.81 18.65 5.64
N PRO A 233 -13.12 17.36 5.83
CA PRO A 233 -13.27 16.77 7.16
C PRO A 233 -11.94 16.75 7.94
N SER A 234 -12.01 16.53 9.25
CA SER A 234 -10.80 16.33 10.06
C SER A 234 -10.00 15.09 9.60
N CYS A 235 -8.68 15.24 9.43
CA CYS A 235 -7.81 14.12 9.09
C CYS A 235 -7.83 13.02 10.15
N LEU A 236 -7.98 13.37 11.43
CA LEU A 236 -8.12 12.40 12.52
C LEU A 236 -9.40 11.58 12.39
N SER A 237 -10.50 12.21 11.97
CA SER A 237 -11.77 11.52 11.72
C SER A 237 -11.65 10.56 10.53
N GLN A 238 -11.07 11.01 9.41
CA GLN A 238 -10.83 10.14 8.25
C GLN A 238 -9.93 8.95 8.61
N MET A 239 -8.88 9.20 9.40
CA MET A 239 -7.98 8.18 9.91
C MET A 239 -8.72 7.15 10.79
N ARG A 240 -9.63 7.60 11.67
CA ARG A 240 -10.46 6.69 12.49
C ARG A 240 -11.37 5.83 11.62
N ILE A 241 -12.01 6.41 10.60
CA ILE A 241 -12.87 5.68 9.65
C ILE A 241 -12.03 4.62 8.91
N CYS A 242 -10.85 5.00 8.42
CA CYS A 242 -9.94 4.07 7.75
C CYS A 242 -9.50 2.92 8.66
N LYS A 243 -9.10 3.21 9.90
CA LYS A 243 -8.67 2.19 10.88
C LYS A 243 -9.80 1.22 11.28
N ALA A 244 -11.07 1.62 11.15
CA ALA A 244 -12.21 0.76 11.41
C ALA A 244 -12.54 -0.20 10.26
N ASP A 245 -12.12 0.11 9.02
CA ASP A 245 -12.29 -0.77 7.86
C ASP A 245 -11.05 -1.64 7.66
N TYR A 246 -11.24 -2.96 7.58
CA TYR A 246 -10.10 -3.89 7.45
C TYR A 246 -9.28 -3.64 6.19
N VAL A 247 -9.89 -3.29 5.06
CA VAL A 247 -9.14 -3.06 3.81
C VAL A 247 -8.33 -1.77 3.92
N CYS A 248 -8.96 -0.67 4.33
CA CYS A 248 -8.26 0.61 4.47
C CYS A 248 -7.14 0.55 5.52
N ARG A 249 -7.43 -0.02 6.70
CA ARG A 249 -6.44 -0.21 7.77
C ARG A 249 -5.20 -0.96 7.27
N SER A 250 -5.41 -2.06 6.54
CA SER A 250 -4.33 -2.86 5.99
C SER A 250 -3.49 -2.11 4.95
N ARG A 251 -4.15 -1.40 4.03
CA ARG A 251 -3.47 -0.63 2.97
C ARG A 251 -2.70 0.56 3.54
N LEU A 252 -3.25 1.21 4.57
CA LEU A 252 -2.54 2.25 5.31
C LEU A 252 -1.32 1.71 6.06
N ALA A 253 -1.43 0.56 6.72
CA ALA A 253 -0.30 -0.06 7.40
C ALA A 253 0.84 -0.38 6.41
N GLN A 254 0.49 -0.92 5.24
CA GLN A 254 1.44 -1.15 4.16
C GLN A 254 2.12 0.14 3.72
N PHE A 255 1.35 1.19 3.43
CA PHE A 255 1.89 2.49 3.03
C PHE A 255 2.85 3.07 4.09
N GLN A 256 2.47 3.03 5.36
CA GLN A 256 3.32 3.52 6.45
C GLN A 256 4.63 2.76 6.61
N TYR A 257 4.68 1.50 6.18
CA TYR A 257 5.88 0.67 6.26
C TYR A 257 6.75 0.80 5.01
N ASP A 258 6.17 0.58 3.83
CA ASP A 258 6.90 0.54 2.56
C ASP A 258 7.40 1.93 2.14
N CYS A 259 6.68 3.00 2.50
CA CYS A 259 7.07 4.38 2.22
C CYS A 259 7.81 5.05 3.37
N GLN A 260 8.12 4.34 4.46
CA GLN A 260 8.78 4.98 5.62
C GLN A 260 10.07 5.71 5.16
N PRO A 261 10.22 7.02 5.43
CA PRO A 261 11.37 7.76 4.97
C PRO A 261 12.63 7.39 5.76
N GLU A 262 13.78 7.37 5.08
CA GLU A 262 15.10 7.19 5.69
C GLU A 262 16.13 8.10 5.03
N GLU A 263 16.68 9.06 5.80
CA GLU A 263 17.62 10.09 5.32
C GLU A 263 18.92 9.52 4.72
N GLN A 264 19.26 8.27 5.04
CA GLN A 264 20.52 7.62 4.62
C GLN A 264 20.33 6.68 3.41
N SER A 265 19.10 6.44 2.98
CA SER A 265 18.80 5.57 1.85
C SER A 265 18.94 6.33 0.53
N ALA A 266 19.62 5.72 -0.45
CA ALA A 266 19.75 6.30 -1.79
C ALA A 266 18.41 6.49 -2.52
N THR A 267 17.38 5.72 -2.13
CA THR A 267 16.02 5.82 -2.68
C THR A 267 15.08 6.67 -1.81
N GLY A 268 15.56 7.19 -0.68
CA GLY A 268 14.76 7.91 0.31
C GLY A 268 13.84 7.03 1.17
N CYS A 269 13.57 5.77 0.76
CA CYS A 269 12.75 4.82 1.52
C CYS A 269 13.63 3.93 2.40
N LYS A 270 13.18 3.68 3.62
CA LYS A 270 13.83 2.81 4.61
C LYS A 270 14.04 1.37 4.13
N GLN A 271 13.07 0.84 3.40
CA GLN A 271 13.14 -0.53 2.87
C GLN A 271 13.97 -0.64 1.58
N GLY A 272 14.48 0.48 1.05
CA GLY A 272 15.19 0.52 -0.23
C GLY A 272 14.34 0.21 -1.47
N ASN A 273 13.09 -0.23 -1.31
CA ASN A 273 12.20 -0.67 -2.38
C ASN A 273 11.16 0.40 -2.75
N TYR A 274 11.52 1.25 -3.70
CA TYR A 274 10.65 2.32 -4.18
C TYR A 274 9.37 1.80 -4.88
N ALA A 275 9.47 0.69 -5.61
CA ALA A 275 8.30 0.08 -6.28
C ALA A 275 7.25 -0.39 -5.26
N ALA A 276 7.67 -0.93 -4.11
CA ALA A 276 6.75 -1.30 -3.04
C ALA A 276 5.99 -0.08 -2.50
N CYS A 277 6.67 1.06 -2.31
CA CYS A 277 6.02 2.28 -1.88
C CYS A 277 4.97 2.78 -2.90
N LEU A 278 5.27 2.78 -4.20
CA LEU A 278 4.29 3.16 -5.23
C LEU A 278 3.05 2.26 -5.23
N ILE A 279 3.26 0.95 -5.06
CA ILE A 279 2.16 0.00 -4.95
C ILE A 279 1.33 0.26 -3.69
N ALA A 280 1.98 0.57 -2.56
CA ALA A 280 1.31 0.90 -1.32
C ALA A 280 0.49 2.20 -1.45
N TYR A 281 1.06 3.22 -2.10
CA TYR A 281 0.38 4.49 -2.38
C TYR A 281 -0.88 4.29 -3.24
N THR A 282 -0.76 3.60 -4.38
CA THR A 282 -1.91 3.33 -5.25
C THR A 282 -2.98 2.48 -4.55
N GLY A 283 -2.58 1.67 -3.56
CA GLY A 283 -3.50 0.93 -2.71
C GLY A 283 -4.46 1.82 -1.92
N LEU A 284 -4.06 3.03 -1.54
CA LEU A 284 -4.92 3.96 -0.79
C LEU A 284 -6.05 4.55 -1.64
N ILE A 285 -5.96 4.48 -2.98
CA ILE A 285 -6.95 5.07 -3.88
C ILE A 285 -8.29 4.35 -3.77
N GLY A 286 -9.37 5.13 -3.63
CA GLY A 286 -10.71 4.63 -3.38
C GLY A 286 -10.97 4.28 -1.90
N SER A 287 -10.14 4.73 -0.98
CA SER A 287 -10.35 4.67 0.47
C SER A 287 -10.75 6.05 1.05
N PRO A 288 -11.19 6.13 2.33
CA PRO A 288 -11.44 7.41 3.00
C PRO A 288 -10.24 8.37 3.04
N ILE A 289 -9.02 7.84 2.94
CA ILE A 289 -7.76 8.61 2.94
C ILE A 289 -7.11 8.61 1.56
N THR A 290 -7.91 8.58 0.48
CA THR A 290 -7.42 8.65 -0.91
C THR A 290 -6.54 9.89 -1.10
N PRO A 291 -5.25 9.73 -1.43
CA PRO A 291 -4.38 10.85 -1.76
C PRO A 291 -4.59 11.28 -3.22
N ASN A 292 -4.35 12.57 -3.50
CA ASN A 292 -4.22 13.08 -4.86
C ASN A 292 -3.27 14.28 -4.89
N TYR A 293 -2.85 14.71 -6.09
CA TYR A 293 -2.16 15.98 -6.28
C TYR A 293 -3.02 17.15 -5.79
N VAL A 294 -2.41 18.03 -4.99
CA VAL A 294 -3.09 19.17 -4.35
C VAL A 294 -3.36 20.27 -5.38
N ASP A 295 -2.43 20.49 -6.30
CA ASP A 295 -2.48 21.48 -7.36
C ASP A 295 -1.85 20.93 -8.65
N ASN A 296 -1.75 21.79 -9.67
CA ASN A 296 -1.15 21.47 -10.97
C ASN A 296 0.21 22.14 -11.19
N SER A 297 0.75 22.81 -10.17
CA SER A 297 2.04 23.50 -10.20
C SER A 297 3.14 22.75 -9.45
N THR A 298 2.77 21.94 -8.46
CA THR A 298 3.67 21.14 -7.65
C THR A 298 3.38 19.65 -7.82
N SER A 299 4.30 18.81 -7.32
CA SER A 299 4.09 17.37 -7.19
C SER A 299 3.64 16.98 -5.77
N ASN A 300 3.11 17.93 -5.00
CA ASN A 300 2.62 17.67 -3.66
C ASN A 300 1.31 16.88 -3.71
N VAL A 301 1.24 15.85 -2.88
CA VAL A 301 0.07 14.99 -2.75
C VAL A 301 -0.52 15.18 -1.36
N SER A 302 -1.81 14.97 -1.18
CA SER A 302 -2.39 14.88 0.17
C SER A 302 -3.76 14.18 0.13
N PRO A 303 -4.26 13.65 1.25
CA PRO A 303 -5.65 13.23 1.37
C PRO A 303 -6.59 14.43 1.48
N TRP A 304 -7.87 14.25 1.12
CA TRP A 304 -8.89 15.29 1.26
C TRP A 304 -9.35 15.47 2.72
N CYS A 305 -8.54 16.15 3.52
CA CYS A 305 -8.85 16.47 4.91
C CYS A 305 -8.14 17.75 5.38
N SER A 306 -8.49 18.24 6.57
CA SER A 306 -7.83 19.39 7.20
C SER A 306 -7.53 19.15 8.67
N CYS A 307 -6.56 19.91 9.20
CA CYS A 307 -6.24 19.94 10.63
C CYS A 307 -6.70 21.23 11.32
N SER A 308 -7.41 22.11 10.61
CA SER A 308 -7.80 23.46 11.06
C SER A 308 -8.63 23.46 12.35
N ALA A 309 -9.53 22.48 12.51
CA ALA A 309 -10.43 22.36 13.66
C ALA A 309 -9.97 21.33 14.72
N SER A 310 -8.68 21.00 14.77
CA SER A 310 -8.19 19.90 15.63
C SER A 310 -7.95 20.28 17.11
N GLY A 311 -8.00 21.58 17.45
CA GLY A 311 -7.75 22.07 18.81
C GLY A 311 -6.44 21.54 19.38
N ASN A 312 -6.51 20.91 20.56
CA ASN A 312 -5.36 20.33 21.27
C ASN A 312 -4.71 19.13 20.56
N LEU A 313 -5.37 18.54 19.55
CA LEU A 313 -4.84 17.40 18.77
C LEU A 313 -4.19 17.86 17.46
N LYS A 314 -3.91 19.16 17.29
CA LYS A 314 -3.36 19.73 16.06
C LYS A 314 -2.02 19.12 15.67
N ASP A 315 -1.11 18.89 16.61
CA ASP A 315 0.20 18.30 16.31
C ASP A 315 0.05 16.84 15.84
N GLN A 316 -0.80 16.06 16.53
CA GLN A 316 -1.12 14.69 16.12
C GLN A 316 -1.78 14.64 14.73
N CYS A 317 -2.70 15.58 14.46
CA CYS A 317 -3.34 15.69 13.15
C CYS A 317 -2.31 16.04 12.07
N THR A 318 -1.42 16.98 12.36
CA THR A 318 -0.40 17.46 11.41
C THR A 318 0.58 16.34 11.08
N ASP A 319 0.99 15.54 12.07
CA ASP A 319 1.85 14.37 11.79
C ASP A 319 1.12 13.31 10.95
N VAL A 320 -0.17 13.05 11.21
CA VAL A 320 -0.99 12.16 10.37
C VAL A 320 -1.12 12.69 8.93
N HIS A 321 -1.38 13.99 8.78
CA HIS A 321 -1.51 14.64 7.47
C HIS A 321 -0.17 14.58 6.73
N ARG A 322 0.93 14.94 7.40
CA ARG A 322 2.29 14.94 6.84
C ARG A 322 2.72 13.56 6.35
N ARG A 323 2.45 12.49 7.11
CA ARG A 323 2.73 11.11 6.67
C ARG A 323 2.02 10.74 5.37
N CYS A 324 0.89 11.37 5.06
CA CYS A 324 0.15 11.14 3.82
C CYS A 324 0.44 12.18 2.73
N ALA A 325 1.07 13.31 3.07
CA ALA A 325 1.15 14.49 2.22
C ALA A 325 2.57 14.93 1.83
N GLU A 326 3.57 14.71 2.68
CA GLU A 326 4.92 15.24 2.50
C GLU A 326 5.97 14.13 2.52
N ASP A 327 5.58 12.90 2.18
CA ASP A 327 6.58 11.85 2.04
C ASP A 327 7.41 12.15 0.79
N GLN A 328 8.58 12.78 1.02
CA GLN A 328 9.54 13.18 -0.01
C GLN A 328 9.87 12.00 -0.94
N THR A 329 9.75 10.77 -0.45
CA THR A 329 9.94 9.53 -1.21
C THR A 329 9.03 9.43 -2.43
N VAL A 330 7.74 9.73 -2.29
CA VAL A 330 6.77 9.70 -3.39
C VAL A 330 6.99 10.87 -4.35
N SER A 331 7.42 12.03 -3.83
CA SER A 331 7.66 13.25 -4.61
C SER A 331 9.01 13.25 -5.36
N LEU A 332 10.02 12.52 -4.88
CA LEU A 332 11.40 12.48 -5.39
C LEU A 332 11.52 12.15 -6.90
N PRO A 333 10.73 11.23 -7.48
CA PRO A 333 10.73 10.98 -8.93
C PRO A 333 9.64 11.74 -9.69
N LEU A 334 8.72 12.44 -9.01
CA LEU A 334 7.70 13.29 -9.64
C LEU A 334 8.23 14.70 -9.95
N SER A 335 9.39 15.05 -9.42
CA SER A 335 10.05 16.35 -9.60
C SER A 335 11.14 16.24 -10.68
N ASN A 336 10.95 16.93 -11.80
CA ASN A 336 11.98 17.13 -12.82
C ASN A 336 12.94 18.30 -12.47
N ASP A 337 12.93 18.72 -11.21
CA ASP A 337 13.51 19.97 -10.76
C ASP A 337 14.91 19.73 -10.18
N ARG A 338 15.96 20.14 -10.91
CA ARG A 338 17.37 20.08 -10.48
C ARG A 338 17.63 20.84 -9.17
N THR A 339 16.68 21.63 -8.69
CA THR A 339 16.74 22.30 -7.38
C THR A 339 16.39 21.37 -6.22
N PHE A 340 15.61 20.30 -6.43
CA PHE A 340 15.20 19.36 -5.37
C PHE A 340 16.28 18.31 -5.03
N GLN A 341 17.20 18.06 -5.96
CA GLN A 341 18.34 17.15 -5.78
C GLN A 341 19.43 17.73 -4.86
N LYS A 342 19.39 19.04 -4.67
CA LYS A 342 20.03 19.75 -3.57
C LYS A 342 19.03 19.69 -2.41
N SER A 343 18.87 18.58 -1.69
CA SER A 343 18.15 18.49 -0.38
C SER A 343 18.55 17.25 0.47
N PRO A 344 19.82 16.97 0.87
CA PRO A 344 20.14 15.94 1.88
C PRO A 344 19.82 16.31 3.37
N ARG A 345 18.65 16.97 3.56
CA ARG A 345 18.12 17.90 4.59
C ARG A 345 17.77 19.31 4.08
N LEU A 346 18.47 19.99 3.17
CA LEU A 346 19.81 19.77 2.61
C LEU A 346 20.92 19.43 3.61
N SER A 347 21.72 18.41 3.29
CA SER A 347 23.11 18.16 3.66
C SER A 347 23.59 17.86 5.09
N LEU A 348 22.81 17.33 6.04
CA LEU A 348 23.38 17.16 7.39
C LEU A 348 24.39 16.00 7.57
N VAL A 349 24.54 15.09 6.58
CA VAL A 349 25.48 13.95 6.69
C VAL A 349 26.41 13.80 5.47
N ALA A 350 26.50 14.81 4.59
CA ALA A 350 27.63 14.93 3.65
C ALA A 350 28.96 15.35 4.34
N CYS A 351 29.02 15.15 5.66
CA CYS A 351 30.16 15.31 6.55
C CYS A 351 31.10 14.08 6.52
N VAL A 352 30.95 13.13 5.60
CA VAL A 352 31.85 11.95 5.53
C VAL A 352 32.63 11.84 4.21
N LEU A 353 32.29 12.61 3.17
CA LEU A 353 33.01 12.59 1.89
C LEU A 353 33.81 13.87 1.57
N ILE A 354 33.82 14.85 2.47
CA ILE A 354 34.84 15.92 2.49
C ILE A 354 36.06 15.49 3.34
N LEU A 355 35.94 14.45 4.19
CA LEU A 355 37.04 13.91 4.98
C LEU A 355 37.99 12.96 4.22
N HIS A 356 37.72 12.65 2.94
CA HIS A 356 38.61 11.83 2.11
C HIS A 356 39.24 12.55 0.89
N LEU A 357 39.04 13.86 0.74
CA LEU A 357 39.70 14.67 -0.30
C LEU A 357 40.68 15.72 0.28
N SER A 358 41.12 15.56 1.53
CA SER A 358 42.28 16.28 2.10
C SER A 358 43.59 15.48 2.03
N ARG A 359 43.69 14.43 1.21
CA ARG A 359 44.97 13.75 0.93
C ARG A 359 45.02 13.34 -0.53
N THR A 360 46.16 13.61 -1.16
CA THR A 360 46.56 13.29 -2.55
C THR A 360 46.01 14.17 -3.68
N ARG A 361 46.48 15.41 -3.73
CA ARG A 361 46.93 16.05 -4.98
C ARG A 361 48.41 16.42 -4.81
N THR A 362 49.27 15.47 -5.15
CA THR A 362 50.68 15.65 -5.53
C THR A 362 50.85 14.87 -6.83
N TYR A 363 51.58 15.43 -7.79
CA TYR A 363 51.81 14.96 -9.18
C TYR A 363 50.58 15.17 -10.09
N PHE A 364 50.59 15.98 -11.15
CA PHE A 364 51.61 16.67 -11.94
C PHE A 364 51.15 18.10 -12.24
#